data_AF-A0A7X2MQM0-F1
#
_entry.id   AF-A0A7X2MQM0-F1
#
_cell.length_a   1.000
_cell.length_b   1.000
_cell.length_c   1.000
_cell.angle_alpha   90.00
_cell.angle_beta   90.00
_cell.angle_gamma   90.00
#
_symmetry.space_group_name_H-M   'P 1'
#
loop_
_entity.id
_entity.type
_entity.pdbx_description
1 polymer ?
#
loop_
_entity_poly.entity_id
_entity_poly.type
_entity_poly.pdbx_seq_one_letter_code
_entity_poly.pdbx_strand_id
1 'polypeptide(L)'
;MDVNVVCTDDNYFFRLGISKVIEEALLSDAEVKFLSGFDSHNLRQADFILINVSQWRLYMCQPAYRERKPGSIILVFTDDFGEKIKNPLPFCYQSLLEVSK
;
A
#
# COMPACT_ATOMS: atom_id res chain seq x y z
N MET A 1 15.34 10.87 -6.63
CA MET A 1 15.31 9.39 -6.56
C MET A 1 13.86 9.00 -6.77
N ASP A 2 13.54 8.10 -7.67
CA ASP A 2 12.13 7.82 -7.99
C ASP A 2 11.56 6.84 -6.96
N VAL A 3 10.32 7.08 -6.53
CA VAL A 3 9.59 6.22 -5.58
C VAL A 3 8.51 5.49 -6.35
N ASN A 4 8.63 4.17 -6.44
CA ASN A 4 7.68 3.35 -7.18
C ASN A 4 6.48 2.99 -6.29
N VAL A 5 5.29 3.27 -6.77
CA VAL A 5 4.05 3.05 -6.02
C VAL A 5 3.11 2.15 -6.80
N VAL A 6 2.66 1.07 -6.17
CA VAL A 6 1.51 0.29 -6.65
C VAL A 6 0.28 0.78 -5.88
N CYS A 7 -0.78 1.16 -6.59
CA CYS A 7 -2.03 1.58 -5.98
C CYS A 7 -3.19 0.78 -6.58
N THR A 8 -3.96 0.08 -5.74
CA THR A 8 -5.14 -0.68 -6.20
C THR A 8 -6.37 0.19 -6.43
N ASP A 9 -6.32 1.46 -6.03
CA ASP A 9 -7.39 2.43 -6.27
C ASP A 9 -7.13 3.14 -7.60
N ASP A 10 -8.12 3.17 -8.49
CA ASP A 10 -8.06 3.85 -9.78
C ASP A 10 -8.52 5.31 -9.73
N ASN A 11 -8.96 5.81 -8.56
CA ASN A 11 -9.35 7.19 -8.37
C ASN A 11 -8.15 8.13 -8.54
N TYR A 12 -8.22 8.96 -9.59
CA TYR A 12 -7.19 9.92 -9.93
C TYR A 12 -6.89 10.93 -8.81
N PHE A 13 -7.93 11.48 -8.17
CA PHE A 13 -7.75 12.48 -7.11
C PHE A 13 -7.08 11.88 -5.88
N PHE A 14 -7.44 10.63 -5.54
CA PHE A 14 -6.77 9.90 -4.48
C PHE A 14 -5.28 9.71 -4.80
N ARG A 15 -4.95 9.21 -6.01
CA ARG A 15 -3.55 9.02 -6.45
C ARG A 15 -2.75 10.33 -6.41
N LEU A 16 -3.35 11.43 -6.85
CA LEU A 16 -2.71 12.76 -6.80
C LEU A 16 -2.47 13.25 -5.36
N GLY A 17 -3.46 13.09 -4.48
CA GLY A 17 -3.34 13.51 -3.09
C GLY A 17 -2.28 12.70 -2.35
N ILE A 18 -2.33 11.37 -2.47
CA ILE A 18 -1.39 10.50 -1.76
C ILE A 18 0.04 10.62 -2.28
N SER A 19 0.25 10.92 -3.57
CA SER A 19 1.59 11.15 -4.10
C SER A 19 2.24 12.35 -3.42
N LYS A 20 1.50 13.46 -3.23
CA LYS A 20 1.99 14.65 -2.53
C LYS A 20 2.36 14.37 -1.09
N VAL A 21 1.53 13.58 -0.38
CA VAL A 21 1.83 13.16 0.99
C VAL A 21 3.12 12.33 1.06
N ILE A 22 3.33 11.40 0.12
CA ILE A 22 4.55 10.57 0.08
C ILE A 22 5.78 11.44 -0.22
N GLU A 23 5.69 12.34 -1.19
CA GLU A 23 6.76 13.28 -1.55
C GLU A 23 7.17 14.13 -0.33
N GLU A 24 6.20 14.72 0.37
CA GLU A 24 6.45 15.53 1.57
C GLU A 24 7.04 14.70 2.73
N ALA A 25 6.52 13.49 2.97
CA ALA A 25 6.94 12.64 4.08
C ALA A 25 8.40 12.14 3.93
N LEU A 26 8.87 11.96 2.70
CA LEU A 26 10.24 11.51 2.43
C LEU A 26 11.28 12.62 2.59
N LEU A 27 10.87 13.87 2.83
CA LEU A 27 11.76 15.04 2.97
C LEU A 27 12.81 15.12 1.85
N SER A 28 12.42 14.72 0.64
CA SER A 28 13.31 14.58 -0.52
C SER A 28 12.60 14.97 -1.80
N ASP A 29 13.36 15.42 -2.81
CA ASP A 29 12.85 15.71 -4.18
C ASP A 29 12.56 14.42 -4.97
N ALA A 30 12.02 13.40 -4.31
CA ALA A 30 11.68 12.14 -4.93
C ALA A 30 10.39 12.27 -5.75
N GLU A 31 10.42 11.86 -7.03
CA GLU A 31 9.22 11.81 -7.85
C GLU A 31 8.46 10.50 -7.58
N VAL A 32 7.16 10.60 -7.29
CA VAL A 32 6.31 9.44 -7.11
C VAL A 32 5.83 8.92 -8.46
N LYS A 33 6.17 7.67 -8.78
CA LYS A 33 5.78 6.98 -10.02
C LYS A 33 4.80 5.85 -9.73
N PHE A 34 3.59 5.97 -10.25
CA PHE A 34 2.60 4.92 -10.17
C PHE A 34 2.85 3.84 -11.23
N LEU A 35 3.01 2.61 -10.77
CA LEU A 35 3.15 1.43 -11.62
C LEU A 35 1.80 0.95 -12.10
N SER A 36 1.73 0.53 -13.36
CA SER A 36 0.48 0.10 -13.98
C SER A 36 0.12 -1.33 -13.59
N GLY A 37 -0.76 -1.48 -12.61
CA GLY A 37 -1.42 -2.75 -12.30
C GLY A 37 -0.86 -3.47 -11.06
N PHE A 38 -1.66 -4.40 -10.56
CA PHE A 38 -1.38 -5.16 -9.34
C PHE A 38 -0.93 -6.59 -9.69
N ASP A 39 0.35 -6.76 -10.03
CA ASP A 39 0.95 -8.05 -10.37
C ASP A 39 2.31 -8.26 -9.68
N SER A 40 2.84 -9.48 -9.76
CA SER A 40 4.12 -9.83 -9.14
C SER A 40 5.30 -9.01 -9.68
N HIS A 41 5.25 -8.59 -10.95
CA HIS A 41 6.33 -7.81 -11.55
C HIS A 41 6.40 -6.42 -10.92
N ASN A 42 5.27 -5.71 -10.85
CA ASN A 42 5.18 -4.39 -10.24
C ASN A 42 5.42 -4.44 -8.72
N LEU A 43 4.95 -5.47 -8.02
CA LEU A 43 5.19 -5.62 -6.58
C LEU A 43 6.67 -5.83 -6.22
N ARG A 44 7.45 -6.47 -7.09
CA ARG A 44 8.91 -6.66 -6.90
C ARG A 44 9.71 -5.36 -6.93
N GLN A 45 9.16 -4.30 -7.50
CA GLN A 45 9.81 -3.00 -7.68
C GLN A 45 9.16 -1.87 -6.90
N ALA A 46 8.01 -2.12 -6.26
CA ALA A 46 7.27 -1.13 -5.49
C ALA A 46 7.94 -0.83 -4.14
N ASP A 47 8.14 0.45 -3.86
CA ASP A 47 8.56 0.96 -2.56
C ASP A 47 7.34 1.14 -1.64
N PHE A 48 6.23 1.62 -2.19
CA PHE A 48 4.94 1.70 -1.51
C PHE A 48 3.88 0.88 -2.23
N ILE A 49 3.07 0.18 -1.45
CA ILE A 49 1.92 -0.58 -1.93
C ILE A 49 0.69 -0.03 -1.21
N LEU A 50 -0.11 0.75 -1.92
CA LEU A 50 -1.34 1.37 -1.44
C LEU A 50 -2.51 0.48 -1.78
N ILE A 51 -3.22 0.04 -0.76
CA ILE A 51 -4.35 -0.86 -0.92
C ILE A 51 -5.61 -0.18 -0.38
N ASN A 52 -6.53 0.16 -1.28
CA ASN A 52 -7.89 0.51 -0.89
C ASN A 52 -8.71 -0.80 -0.86
N VAL A 53 -9.08 -1.27 0.33
CA VAL A 53 -9.67 -2.60 0.51
C VAL A 53 -10.96 -2.56 1.30
N SER A 54 -11.99 -3.20 0.74
CA SER A 54 -13.10 -3.73 1.52
C SER A 54 -12.59 -4.86 2.41
N GLN A 55 -12.31 -4.55 3.68
CA GLN A 55 -11.87 -5.35 4.83
C GLN A 55 -11.57 -6.87 4.66
N TRP A 56 -12.34 -7.66 3.90
CA TRP A 56 -12.15 -9.10 3.70
C TRP A 56 -10.83 -9.50 3.01
N ARG A 57 -10.38 -8.76 1.98
CA ARG A 57 -9.14 -9.12 1.26
C ARG A 57 -7.87 -8.92 2.11
N LEU A 58 -7.93 -8.06 3.14
CA LEU A 58 -6.82 -7.88 4.09
C LEU A 58 -6.56 -9.11 4.96
N TYR A 59 -7.57 -9.96 5.14
CA TYR A 59 -7.43 -11.22 5.89
C TYR A 59 -7.02 -12.40 5.00
N MET A 60 -6.74 -12.17 3.71
CA MET A 60 -6.26 -13.20 2.80
C MET A 60 -4.82 -12.89 2.37
N CYS A 61 -3.90 -13.84 2.58
CA CYS A 61 -2.55 -13.72 2.01
C CYS A 61 -2.58 -13.95 0.50
N GLN A 62 -2.85 -12.88 -0.26
CA GLN A 62 -2.78 -12.95 -1.70
C GLN A 62 -1.34 -13.32 -2.12
N PRO A 63 -1.14 -14.36 -2.94
CA PRO A 63 0.19 -14.87 -3.28
C PRO A 63 1.14 -13.82 -3.87
N ALA A 64 0.59 -12.83 -4.59
CA ALA A 64 1.37 -11.77 -5.22
C ALA A 64 2.19 -10.94 -4.21
N TYR A 65 1.72 -10.77 -2.96
CA TYR A 65 2.48 -10.06 -1.93
C TYR A 65 3.76 -10.78 -1.49
N ARG A 66 3.90 -12.08 -1.78
CA ARG A 66 5.14 -12.83 -1.50
C ARG A 66 6.30 -12.36 -2.35
N GLU A 67 6.00 -11.78 -3.51
CA GLU A 67 6.98 -11.27 -4.46
C GLU A 67 7.34 -9.80 -4.19
N ARG A 68 6.81 -9.19 -3.12
CA ARG A 68 7.07 -7.77 -2.84
C ARG A 68 8.56 -7.51 -2.59
N LYS A 69 9.04 -6.34 -3.02
CA LYS A 69 10.37 -5.84 -2.68
C LYS A 69 10.58 -5.90 -1.15
N PRO A 70 11.65 -6.54 -0.64
CA PRO A 70 11.97 -6.47 0.78
C PRO A 70 12.12 -5.02 1.24
N GLY A 71 11.49 -4.66 2.36
CA GLY A 71 11.46 -3.28 2.86
C GLY A 71 10.37 -2.40 2.23
N SER A 72 9.55 -2.92 1.32
CA SER A 72 8.39 -2.17 0.83
C SER A 72 7.40 -1.87 1.96
N ILE A 73 6.79 -0.69 1.90
CA ILE A 73 5.77 -0.25 2.85
C ILE A 73 4.40 -0.60 2.27
N ILE A 74 3.54 -1.22 3.09
CA ILE A 74 2.15 -1.50 2.74
C ILE A 74 1.27 -0.54 3.53
N LEU A 75 0.51 0.30 2.82
CA LEU A 75 -0.47 1.21 3.40
C LEU A 75 -1.87 0.75 2.99
N VAL A 76 -2.74 0.61 3.98
CA VAL A 76 -4.10 0.13 3.79
C VAL A 76 -5.08 1.22 4.17
N PHE A 77 -5.99 1.54 3.25
CA PHE A 77 -7.07 2.49 3.45
C PHE A 77 -8.37 1.71 3.67
N THR A 78 -9.07 2.01 4.77
CA THR A 78 -10.34 1.36 5.13
C THR A 78 -11.30 2.38 5.75
N ASP A 79 -12.58 2.29 5.39
CA ASP A 79 -13.62 3.22 5.85
C ASP A 79 -14.15 2.92 7.26
N ASP A 80 -13.88 1.71 7.79
CA ASP A 80 -14.44 1.26 9.05
C ASP A 80 -13.38 0.48 9.87
N PHE A 81 -12.96 1.07 10.98
CA PHE A 81 -11.96 0.52 11.89
C PHE A 81 -12.59 -0.29 13.04
N GLY A 82 -13.88 -0.09 13.32
CA GLY A 82 -14.44 -0.20 14.67
C GLY A 82 -14.57 -1.61 15.26
N GLU A 83 -14.71 -2.65 14.43
CA GLU A 83 -15.05 -3.99 14.96
C GLU A 83 -14.15 -5.15 14.50
N LYS A 84 -13.32 -4.99 13.46
CA LYS A 84 -12.72 -6.15 12.77
C LYS A 84 -11.26 -6.46 13.11
N ILE A 85 -10.49 -5.54 13.70
CA ILE A 85 -9.12 -5.81 14.18
C ILE A 85 -9.13 -6.45 15.58
N LYS A 86 -9.97 -7.48 15.79
CA LYS A 86 -9.82 -8.39 16.94
C LYS A 86 -9.02 -9.64 16.58
N ASN A 87 -8.82 -9.89 15.28
CA ASN A 87 -8.07 -11.03 14.79
C ASN A 87 -6.69 -10.59 14.30
N PRO A 88 -5.63 -11.34 14.61
CA PRO A 88 -4.30 -11.04 14.11
C PRO A 88 -4.30 -11.07 12.58
N LEU A 89 -3.71 -10.04 11.96
CA LEU A 89 -3.51 -10.03 10.52
C LEU A 89 -2.64 -11.23 10.09
N PRO A 90 -2.87 -11.79 8.90
CA PRO A 90 -2.06 -12.90 8.39
C PRO A 90 -0.56 -12.53 8.28
N PHE A 91 0.32 -13.54 8.34
CA PHE A 91 1.79 -13.38 8.33
C PHE A 91 2.32 -12.48 7.19
N CYS A 92 1.66 -12.49 6.03
CA CYS A 92 2.02 -11.64 4.89
C CYS A 92 1.93 -10.13 5.17
N TYR A 93 1.28 -9.71 6.26
CA TYR A 93 1.12 -8.31 6.68
C TYR A 93 1.94 -7.95 7.93
N GLN A 94 2.95 -8.74 8.32
CA GLN A 94 3.78 -8.48 9.52
C GLN A 94 4.61 -7.18 9.50
N SER A 95 4.57 -6.41 8.41
CA SER A 95 5.23 -5.10 8.30
C SER A 95 4.23 -3.95 8.08
N LEU A 96 2.97 -4.16 8.45
CA LEU A 96 1.92 -3.16 8.26
C LEU A 96 2.01 -2.07 9.34
N LEU A 97 2.00 -0.81 8.91
CA LEU A 97 1.85 0.33 9.80
C LEU A 97 0.35 0.68 9.89
N GLU A 98 -0.18 0.68 11.11
CA GLU A 98 -1.55 1.10 11.40
C GLU A 98 -1.59 2.59 11.70
N VAL A 99 -2.39 3.34 10.95
CA VAL A 99 -2.67 4.76 11.19
C VAL A 99 -4.18 4.91 11.30
N SER A 100 -4.67 5.09 12.52
CA SER A 100 -6.07 5.43 12.80
C SER A 100 -6.21 6.91 13.12
N LYS A 101 -7.43 7.45 12.92
CA LYS A 101 -7.79 8.79 13.36
C LYS A 101 -7.89 8.87 14.88
#